data_AF-A0A7X2MTX3-F1
#
_entry.id   AF-A0A7X2MTX3-F1
#
_cell.length_a   1.000
_cell.length_b   1.000
_cell.length_c   1.000
_cell.angle_alpha   90.00
_cell.angle_beta   90.00
_cell.angle_gamma   90.00
#
_symmetry.space_group_name_H-M   'P 1'
#
loop_
_entity.id
_entity.type
_entity.pdbx_description
1 polymer ?
#
loop_
_entity_poly.entity_id
_entity_poly.type
_entity_poly.pdbx_seq_one_letter_code
_entity_poly.pdbx_strand_id
1 'polypeptide(L)'
;GMVCGLTDAATPAVLARVALESIVWQIADVFFAMEQASGQQLPALCVDGSATENSWLMQLQADVLQRPLQRVPTAEVSALGAALLAGKVLGWWQQGRDMQALQGGSVIMPR
;
A
#
# COMPACT_ATOMS: atom_id res chain seq x y z
N GLY A 1 -15.93 -6.45 14.14
CA GLY A 1 -15.95 -7.04 12.79
C GLY A 1 -17.28 -7.71 12.56
N MET A 2 -17.79 -7.69 11.33
CA MET A 2 -19.03 -8.35 10.93
C MET A 2 -18.75 -9.08 9.62
N VAL A 3 -19.22 -10.31 9.50
CA VAL A 3 -19.29 -11.04 8.23
C VAL A 3 -20.76 -11.16 7.88
N CYS A 4 -21.14 -10.70 6.70
CA CYS A 4 -22.52 -10.69 6.22
C CYS A 4 -22.62 -11.34 4.83
N GLY A 5 -23.84 -11.70 4.41
CA GLY A 5 -24.07 -12.34 3.11
C GLY A 5 -23.66 -13.82 3.03
N LEU A 6 -23.58 -14.50 4.17
CA LEU A 6 -23.26 -15.93 4.21
C LEU A 6 -24.40 -16.78 3.63
N THR A 7 -24.02 -17.82 2.90
CA THR A 7 -24.92 -18.87 2.38
C THR A 7 -24.26 -20.23 2.66
N ASP A 8 -25.00 -21.32 2.44
CA ASP A 8 -24.46 -22.68 2.59
C ASP A 8 -23.30 -23.00 1.62
N ALA A 9 -23.08 -22.17 0.60
CA ALA A 9 -21.93 -22.24 -0.32
C ALA A 9 -20.65 -21.57 0.25
N ALA A 10 -20.73 -20.93 1.42
CA ALA A 10 -19.55 -20.30 2.04
C ALA A 10 -18.52 -21.36 2.47
N THR A 11 -17.28 -21.18 2.03
CA THR A 11 -16.15 -22.05 2.37
C THR A 11 -15.07 -21.26 3.10
N PRO A 12 -14.14 -21.93 3.81
CA PRO A 12 -12.98 -21.25 4.40
C PRO A 12 -12.16 -20.43 3.38
N ALA A 13 -12.09 -20.89 2.12
CA ALA A 13 -11.42 -20.15 1.05
C ALA A 13 -12.14 -18.84 0.70
N VAL A 14 -13.48 -18.86 0.66
CA VAL A 14 -14.28 -17.63 0.49
C VAL A 14 -14.06 -16.68 1.65
N LEU A 15 -14.07 -17.18 2.89
CA LEU A 15 -13.83 -16.35 4.09
C LEU A 15 -12.44 -15.71 4.08
N ALA A 16 -11.40 -16.46 3.72
CA ALA A 16 -10.04 -15.92 3.59
C ALA A 16 -9.96 -14.83 2.51
N ARG A 17 -10.63 -15.04 1.37
CA ARG A 17 -10.68 -14.06 0.29
C ARG A 17 -11.39 -12.77 0.72
N VAL A 18 -12.59 -12.84 1.31
CA VAL A 18 -13.31 -11.62 1.73
C VAL A 18 -12.57 -10.86 2.84
N ALA A 19 -11.79 -11.54 3.67
CA ALA A 19 -10.91 -10.89 4.63
C ALA A 19 -9.84 -10.02 3.92
N LEU A 20 -9.20 -10.55 2.87
CA LEU A 20 -8.25 -9.76 2.06
C LEU A 20 -8.95 -8.66 1.27
N GLU A 21 -10.12 -8.91 0.68
CA GLU A 21 -10.90 -7.88 -0.02
C GLU A 21 -11.31 -6.74 0.94
N SER A 22 -11.56 -7.05 2.22
CA SER A 22 -11.90 -6.02 3.21
C SER A 22 -10.77 -5.00 3.43
N ILE A 23 -9.50 -5.44 3.34
CA ILE A 23 -8.34 -4.53 3.40
C ILE A 23 -8.39 -3.55 2.23
N VAL A 24 -8.67 -4.06 1.03
CA VAL A 24 -8.72 -3.25 -0.20
C VAL A 24 -9.77 -2.15 -0.09
N TRP A 25 -10.96 -2.49 0.37
CA TRP A 25 -12.07 -1.54 0.51
C TRP A 25 -11.81 -0.51 1.61
N GLN A 26 -11.24 -0.92 2.74
CA GLN A 26 -10.86 0.02 3.80
C GLN A 26 -9.82 1.04 3.34
N ILE A 27 -8.84 0.60 2.55
CA ILE A 27 -7.85 1.50 1.94
C ILE A 27 -8.53 2.44 0.93
N ALA A 28 -9.43 1.91 0.09
CA ALA A 28 -10.15 2.70 -0.91
C ALA A 28 -11.00 3.82 -0.27
N ASP A 29 -11.72 3.50 0.80
CA ASP A 29 -12.53 4.48 1.54
C ASP A 29 -11.68 5.67 2.00
N VAL A 30 -10.52 5.41 2.62
CA VAL A 30 -9.61 6.46 3.09
C VAL A 30 -8.98 7.22 1.93
N PHE A 31 -8.56 6.51 0.88
CA PHE A 31 -7.94 7.12 -0.30
C PHE A 31 -8.86 8.13 -0.98
N PHE A 32 -10.11 7.74 -1.25
CA PHE A 32 -11.08 8.64 -1.89
C PHE A 32 -11.54 9.76 -0.95
N ALA A 33 -11.60 9.51 0.36
CA ALA A 33 -11.84 10.58 1.34
C ALA A 33 -10.71 11.62 1.32
N MET A 34 -9.44 11.20 1.15
CA MET A 34 -8.30 12.12 1.01
C MET A 34 -8.36 12.93 -0.29
N GLU A 35 -8.71 12.31 -1.42
CA GLU A 35 -8.93 13.03 -2.69
C GLU A 35 -10.04 14.09 -2.52
N GLN A 36 -11.16 13.71 -1.91
CA GLN A 36 -12.28 14.62 -1.67
C GLN A 36 -11.88 15.78 -0.75
N ALA A 37 -11.17 15.50 0.35
CA ALA A 37 -10.76 16.53 1.31
C ALA A 37 -9.71 17.49 0.75
N SER A 38 -8.80 16.99 -0.10
CA SER A 38 -7.76 17.81 -0.72
C SER A 38 -8.24 18.56 -1.97
N GLY A 39 -9.34 18.11 -2.59
CA GLY A 39 -9.82 18.62 -3.89
C GLY A 39 -8.89 18.24 -5.05
N GLN A 40 -7.99 17.28 -4.85
CA GLN A 40 -7.00 16.84 -5.84
C GLN A 40 -7.09 15.35 -6.05
N GLN A 41 -6.81 14.91 -7.29
CA GLN A 41 -6.64 13.49 -7.56
C GLN A 41 -5.25 13.06 -7.15
N LEU A 42 -5.18 11.96 -6.41
CA LEU A 42 -3.93 11.32 -6.02
C LEU A 42 -3.43 10.51 -7.23
N PRO A 43 -2.18 10.73 -7.68
CA PRO A 43 -1.69 10.13 -8.92
C PRO A 43 -1.38 8.64 -8.80
N ALA A 44 -1.07 8.16 -7.59
CA ALA A 44 -0.72 6.78 -7.29
C ALA A 44 -0.86 6.52 -5.79
N LEU A 45 -0.87 5.24 -5.39
CA LEU A 45 -0.74 4.80 -4.01
C LEU A 45 0.64 4.18 -3.79
N CYS A 46 1.47 4.77 -2.93
CA CYS A 46 2.74 4.15 -2.51
C CYS A 46 2.48 3.09 -1.44
N VAL A 47 3.10 1.92 -1.58
CA VAL A 47 2.88 0.77 -0.68
C VAL A 47 4.19 0.12 -0.23
N ASP A 48 4.19 -0.36 1.01
CA ASP A 48 5.26 -1.13 1.65
C ASP A 48 4.72 -2.18 2.64
N GLY A 49 5.61 -2.97 3.23
CA GLY A 49 5.26 -4.04 4.17
C GLY A 49 4.98 -5.40 3.53
N SER A 50 4.97 -6.45 4.35
CA SER A 50 4.87 -7.85 3.90
C SER A 50 3.60 -8.18 3.10
N ALA A 51 2.48 -7.51 3.40
CA ALA A 51 1.23 -7.69 2.65
C ALA A 51 1.37 -7.33 1.16
N THR A 52 2.34 -6.48 0.80
CA THR A 52 2.59 -6.05 -0.60
C THR A 52 3.31 -7.10 -1.44
N GLU A 53 3.76 -8.20 -0.83
CA GLU A 53 4.25 -9.37 -1.56
C GLU A 53 3.12 -10.15 -2.22
N ASN A 54 1.89 -10.04 -1.68
CA ASN A 54 0.72 -10.67 -2.27
C ASN A 54 0.29 -9.92 -3.55
N SER A 55 0.72 -10.46 -4.69
CA SER A 55 0.46 -9.86 -6.00
C SER A 55 -1.03 -9.80 -6.37
N TRP A 56 -1.85 -10.73 -5.86
CA TRP A 56 -3.30 -10.70 -6.07
C TRP A 56 -3.95 -9.54 -5.31
N LEU A 57 -3.57 -9.34 -4.05
CA LEU A 57 -4.05 -8.23 -3.22
C LEU A 57 -3.66 -6.88 -3.83
N MET A 58 -2.40 -6.75 -4.26
CA MET A 58 -1.91 -5.52 -4.90
C MET A 58 -2.62 -5.24 -6.22
N GLN A 59 -2.82 -6.24 -7.07
CA GLN A 59 -3.58 -6.03 -8.31
C GLN A 59 -5.01 -5.58 -8.01
N LEU A 60 -5.70 -6.25 -7.09
CA LEU A 60 -7.06 -5.88 -6.71
C LEU A 60 -7.14 -4.44 -6.16
N GLN A 61 -6.14 -4.02 -5.38
CA GLN A 61 -6.07 -2.65 -4.88
C GLN A 61 -5.91 -1.62 -6.01
N ALA A 62 -5.03 -1.86 -6.99
CA ALA A 62 -4.88 -0.96 -8.14
C ALA A 62 -6.18 -0.88 -8.95
N ASP A 63 -6.82 -2.03 -9.19
CA ASP A 63 -8.06 -2.12 -9.94
C ASP A 63 -9.21 -1.37 -9.23
N VAL A 64 -9.34 -1.50 -7.90
CA VAL A 64 -10.36 -0.77 -7.13
C VAL A 64 -10.11 0.74 -7.12
N LEU A 65 -8.85 1.17 -6.96
CA LEU A 65 -8.53 2.60 -6.95
C LEU A 65 -8.55 3.23 -8.34
N GLN A 66 -8.41 2.43 -9.41
CA GLN A 66 -8.13 2.91 -10.76
C GLN A 66 -6.92 3.87 -10.77
N ARG A 67 -5.89 3.48 -10.01
CA ARG A 67 -4.63 4.21 -9.84
C ARG A 67 -3.44 3.25 -9.81
N PRO A 68 -2.26 3.66 -10.31
CA PRO A 68 -1.04 2.88 -10.14
C PRO A 68 -0.68 2.70 -8.66
N LEU A 69 -0.12 1.54 -8.31
CA LEU A 69 0.57 1.34 -7.05
C LEU A 69 2.08 1.45 -7.27
N GLN A 70 2.75 2.17 -6.37
CA GLN A 70 4.20 2.27 -6.33
C GLN A 70 4.72 1.47 -5.13
N ARG A 71 5.22 0.26 -5.39
CA ARG A 71 5.77 -0.59 -4.32
C ARG A 71 7.25 -0.28 -4.11
N VAL A 72 7.61 0.09 -2.89
CA VAL A 72 8.99 0.39 -2.48
C VAL A 72 9.83 -0.90 -2.49
N PRO A 73 11.14 -0.87 -2.82
CA PRO A 73 11.97 -2.09 -2.91
C PRO A 73 12.25 -2.76 -1.55
N THR A 74 11.92 -2.13 -0.43
CA THR A 74 12.09 -2.68 0.92
C THR A 74 10.75 -2.76 1.63
N ALA A 75 10.50 -3.86 2.35
CA ALA A 75 9.31 -4.03 3.18
C ALA A 75 9.42 -3.26 4.52
N GLU A 76 10.61 -2.81 4.89
CA GLU A 76 10.91 -2.20 6.20
C GLU A 76 11.11 -0.68 6.09
N VAL A 77 10.21 0.00 5.35
CA VAL A 77 10.29 1.45 5.12
C VAL A 77 10.20 2.23 6.44
N SER A 78 9.48 1.69 7.42
CA SER A 78 9.37 2.27 8.76
C SER A 78 10.74 2.39 9.45
N ALA A 79 11.53 1.31 9.46
CA ALA A 79 12.87 1.31 10.05
C ALA A 79 13.83 2.21 9.25
N LEU A 80 13.74 2.16 7.92
CA LEU A 80 14.53 3.03 7.04
C LEU A 80 14.23 4.51 7.30
N GLY A 81 12.96 4.89 7.47
CA GLY A 81 12.56 6.27 7.76
C GLY A 81 13.12 6.76 9.10
N ALA A 82 13.04 5.94 10.15
CA ALA A 82 13.61 6.26 11.46
C ALA A 82 15.13 6.43 11.39
N ALA A 83 15.81 5.51 10.68
CA ALA A 83 17.23 5.63 10.41
C ALA A 83 17.50 6.97 9.74
N LEU A 84 16.91 7.24 8.55
CA LEU A 84 17.10 8.44 7.73
C LEU A 84 16.92 9.76 8.51
N LEU A 85 15.95 9.82 9.43
CA LEU A 85 15.79 10.98 10.30
C LEU A 85 16.95 11.15 11.29
N ALA A 86 17.37 10.06 11.94
CA ALA A 86 18.42 10.09 12.98
C ALA A 86 19.78 10.53 12.42
N GLY A 87 20.29 9.84 11.40
CA GLY A 87 21.55 10.22 10.77
C GLY A 87 21.49 11.55 9.99
N LYS A 88 20.31 12.09 9.64
CA LYS A 88 20.21 13.50 9.19
C LYS A 88 20.56 14.45 10.33
N VAL A 89 20.04 14.21 11.52
CA VAL A 89 20.34 15.01 12.72
C VAL A 89 21.81 14.85 13.16
N LEU A 90 22.35 13.64 13.05
CA LEU A 90 23.75 13.35 13.40
C LEU A 90 24.76 13.79 12.32
N GLY A 91 24.29 14.30 11.18
CA GLY A 91 25.15 14.69 10.05
C GLY A 91 25.82 13.53 9.34
N TRP A 92 25.30 12.30 9.50
CA TRP A 92 25.82 11.08 8.87
C TRP A 92 25.48 11.01 7.38
N TRP A 93 24.32 11.52 6.98
CA TRP A 93 23.94 11.56 5.57
C TRP A 93 24.14 12.94 4.94
N GLN A 94 24.72 12.93 3.74
CA GLN A 94 24.90 14.12 2.91
C GLN A 94 23.69 14.24 1.97
N GLN A 95 23.20 15.46 1.76
CA GLN A 95 21.99 15.67 0.96
C GLN A 95 22.11 15.05 -0.45
N GLY A 96 21.12 14.24 -0.83
CA GLY A 96 20.90 13.77 -2.20
C GLY A 96 21.54 12.43 -2.60
N ARG A 97 22.63 11.98 -1.94
CA ARG A 97 23.32 10.73 -2.34
C ARG A 97 22.87 9.50 -1.56
N ASP A 98 22.47 9.66 -0.30
CA ASP A 98 22.24 8.52 0.61
C ASP A 98 20.78 8.03 0.62
N MET A 99 19.89 8.67 -0.15
CA MET A 99 18.48 8.26 -0.29
C MET A 99 18.23 7.21 -1.38
N GLN A 100 19.30 6.60 -1.91
CA GLN A 100 19.22 5.57 -2.96
C GLN A 100 18.43 4.33 -2.53
N ALA A 101 18.33 4.04 -1.23
CA ALA A 101 17.58 2.91 -0.69
C ALA A 101 16.06 2.96 -1.00
N LEU A 102 15.53 4.12 -1.39
CA LEU A 102 14.12 4.29 -1.79
C LEU A 102 13.92 4.18 -3.31
N GLN A 103 14.98 4.05 -4.09
CA GLN A 103 14.93 3.98 -5.56
C GLN A 103 14.84 2.52 -6.03
N GLY A 104 14.11 2.27 -7.13
CA GLY A 104 14.04 0.94 -7.77
C GLY A 104 12.80 0.10 -7.41
N GLY A 105 11.73 0.74 -6.93
CA GLY A 105 10.44 0.09 -6.69
C GLY A 105 9.76 -0.40 -7.98
N SER A 106 8.78 -1.29 -7.83
CA SER A 106 7.95 -1.77 -8.95
C SER A 106 6.63 -1.01 -9.02
N VAL A 107 6.14 -0.77 -10.24
CA VAL A 107 4.82 -0.14 -10.48
C VAL A 107 3.81 -1.21 -10.90
N ILE A 108 2.63 -1.19 -10.29
CA ILE A 108 1.51 -2.07 -10.64
C ILE A 108 0.40 -1.19 -11.22
N MET A 109 0.02 -1.46 -12.46
CA MET A 109 -1.04 -0.72 -13.15
C MET A 109 -2.40 -1.39 -12.91
N PRO A 110 -3.50 -0.61 -12.85
CA PRO A 110 -4.85 -1.16 -12.90
C PRO A 110 -5.08 -1.90 -14.23
N ARG A 111 -5.88 -2.95 -14.19
CA ARG A 111 -6.33 -3.71 -15.36
C ARG A 111 -7.64 -3.20 -15.96
#